data_AF-A0A5R8N618-F1
#
_entry.id   AF-A0A5R8N618-F1
#
_cell.length_a   1.000
_cell.length_b   1.000
_cell.length_c   1.000
_cell.angle_alpha   90.00
_cell.angle_beta   90.00
_cell.angle_gamma   90.00
#
_symmetry.space_group_name_H-M   'P 1'
#
loop_
_entity.id
_entity.type
_entity.pdbx_description
1 polymer ?
#
loop_
_entity_poly.entity_id
_entity_poly.type
_entity_poly.pdbx_seq_one_letter_code
_entity_poly.pdbx_strand_id
1 'polypeptide(L)'
;MSVTQFAGVTKDEHRGVTSKAGLYEFWTEDGAHVYLHDTDFRRLTYQPGRPPMLEFVYGPQWAPSELLKTPVVVFRFEDVRLVEWCEDQEGHDCVTAHPDALPGQVDLFDWDGADLFSLYTFRLYLTFHASRADVTVRAE
;
A
#
# COMPACT_ATOMS: atom_id res chain seq x y z
N MET A 1 -7.40 11.37 20.34
CA MET A 1 -7.43 10.93 18.93
C MET A 1 -7.21 9.42 18.95
N SER A 2 -8.01 8.67 18.18
CA SER A 2 -7.81 7.22 18.03
C SER A 2 -6.61 6.98 17.13
N VAL A 3 -5.74 6.06 17.53
CA VAL A 3 -4.59 5.63 16.74
C VAL A 3 -4.99 4.34 16.04
N THR A 4 -4.72 4.23 14.74
CA THR A 4 -4.97 3.00 13.97
C THR A 4 -4.18 1.84 14.56
N GLN A 5 -4.84 0.69 14.70
CA GLN A 5 -4.18 -0.54 15.11
C GLN A 5 -3.64 -1.26 13.87
N PHE A 6 -2.34 -1.59 13.88
CA PHE A 6 -1.72 -2.42 12.86
C PHE A 6 -1.59 -3.87 13.33
N ALA A 7 -1.90 -4.82 12.45
CA ALA A 7 -1.72 -6.25 12.71
C ALA A 7 -1.20 -6.98 11.47
N GLY A 8 -0.57 -8.15 11.66
CA GLY A 8 -0.07 -9.01 10.58
C GLY A 8 1.24 -8.57 9.91
N VAL A 9 1.82 -7.45 10.33
CA VAL A 9 2.94 -6.78 9.66
C VAL A 9 4.23 -7.59 9.71
N THR A 10 4.63 -8.18 10.85
CA THR A 10 5.65 -9.26 10.93
C THR A 10 5.52 -10.03 12.25
N LYS A 11 6.23 -11.16 12.39
CA LYS A 11 6.44 -11.88 13.67
C LYS A 11 7.69 -11.42 14.44
N ASP A 12 8.46 -10.49 13.88
CA ASP A 12 9.74 -10.01 14.43
C ASP A 12 9.55 -8.58 14.95
N GLU A 13 9.69 -8.38 16.26
CA GLU A 13 9.40 -7.12 16.98
C GLU A 13 10.20 -5.90 16.44
N HIS A 14 11.24 -6.14 15.64
CA HIS A 14 12.09 -5.11 15.05
C HIS A 14 11.93 -4.92 13.54
N ARG A 15 11.04 -5.66 12.88
CA ARG A 15 10.79 -5.56 11.43
C ARG A 15 9.33 -5.17 11.16
N GLY A 16 9.09 -4.24 10.23
CA GLY A 16 7.76 -3.79 9.81
C GLY A 16 7.39 -2.36 10.20
N VAL A 17 6.09 -2.05 10.15
CA VAL A 17 5.46 -0.77 10.51
C VAL A 17 5.79 -0.41 11.96
N THR A 18 6.77 0.48 12.11
CA THR A 18 7.10 1.15 13.37
C THR A 18 6.94 2.65 13.20
N SER A 19 6.92 3.40 14.30
CA SER A 19 6.97 4.87 14.27
C SER A 19 8.22 5.44 13.58
N LYS A 20 9.24 4.61 13.29
CA LYS A 20 10.47 5.01 12.59
C LYS A 20 10.60 4.49 11.14
N ALA A 21 9.89 3.42 10.78
CA ALA A 21 9.99 2.78 9.45
C ALA A 21 8.79 3.07 8.52
N GLY A 22 7.65 3.54 9.06
CA GLY A 22 6.48 3.89 8.26
C GLY A 22 5.82 2.69 7.55
N LEU A 23 4.99 2.97 6.53
CA LEU A 23 4.25 1.96 5.73
C LEU A 23 5.03 1.48 4.50
N TYR A 24 6.34 1.69 4.45
CA TYR A 24 7.12 1.51 3.22
C TYR A 24 7.86 0.18 3.11
N GLU A 25 8.09 -0.52 4.23
CA GLU A 25 8.97 -1.69 4.28
C GLU A 25 8.25 -2.91 4.89
N PHE A 26 8.31 -4.04 4.17
CA PHE A 26 7.66 -5.30 4.52
C PHE A 26 8.58 -6.50 4.29
N TRP A 27 8.27 -7.64 4.90
CA TRP A 27 9.03 -8.87 4.71
C TRP A 27 8.13 -10.04 4.38
N THR A 28 8.58 -10.87 3.43
CA THR A 28 7.97 -12.17 3.12
C THR A 28 8.26 -13.20 4.22
N GLU A 29 7.54 -14.32 4.22
CA GLU A 29 7.76 -15.41 5.20
C GLU A 29 9.16 -16.05 5.10
N ASP A 30 9.78 -16.03 3.92
CA ASP A 30 11.15 -16.49 3.67
C ASP A 30 12.21 -15.41 3.94
N GLY A 31 11.80 -14.22 4.40
CA GLY A 31 12.68 -13.17 4.91
C GLY A 31 13.20 -12.17 3.88
N ALA A 32 12.68 -12.19 2.65
CA ALA A 32 13.01 -11.19 1.64
C ALA A 32 12.38 -9.83 1.96
N HIS A 33 13.10 -8.75 1.62
CA HIS A 33 12.66 -7.39 1.86
C HIS A 33 11.81 -6.89 0.69
N VAL A 34 10.67 -6.27 1.02
CA VAL A 34 9.69 -5.71 0.09
C VAL A 34 9.52 -4.23 0.39
N TYR A 35 9.79 -3.39 -0.61
CA TYR A 35 9.52 -1.96 -0.53
C TYR A 35 8.22 -1.64 -1.26
N LEU A 36 7.32 -0.91 -0.61
CA LEU A 36 6.02 -0.57 -1.20
C LEU A 36 6.14 0.34 -2.43
N HIS A 37 7.16 1.20 -2.49
CA HIS A 37 7.41 2.07 -3.65
C HIS A 37 7.87 1.29 -4.90
N ASP A 38 8.34 0.06 -4.74
CA ASP A 38 8.67 -0.84 -5.86
C ASP A 38 7.44 -1.63 -6.35
N THR A 39 6.27 -1.39 -5.77
CA THR A 39 5.02 -2.08 -6.10
C THR A 39 4.05 -1.19 -6.88
N ASP A 40 3.23 -1.84 -7.70
CA ASP A 40 2.08 -1.26 -8.34
C ASP A 40 0.82 -1.54 -7.50
N PHE A 41 0.04 -0.51 -7.25
CA PHE A 41 -1.33 -0.64 -6.78
C PHE A 41 -2.17 -1.37 -7.84
N ARG A 42 -2.61 -2.58 -7.51
CA ARG A 42 -3.32 -3.47 -8.44
C ARG A 42 -4.83 -3.37 -8.29
N ARG A 43 -5.31 -3.29 -7.05
CA ARG A 43 -6.74 -3.43 -6.78
C ARG A 43 -7.17 -2.78 -5.48
N LEU A 44 -8.28 -2.04 -5.55
CA LEU A 44 -9.16 -1.78 -4.41
C LEU A 44 -10.39 -2.67 -4.53
N THR A 45 -10.72 -3.39 -3.45
CA THR A 45 -11.99 -4.10 -3.34
C THR A 45 -12.85 -3.47 -2.26
N TYR A 46 -14.04 -3.02 -2.64
CA TYR A 46 -15.08 -2.55 -1.71
C TYR A 46 -16.32 -3.40 -1.86
N GLN A 47 -16.83 -3.93 -0.74
CA GLN A 47 -18.09 -4.65 -0.67
C GLN A 47 -18.85 -4.20 0.58
N PRO A 48 -20.13 -3.80 0.48
CA PRO A 48 -20.91 -3.43 1.65
C PRO A 48 -20.87 -4.52 2.74
N GLY A 49 -20.59 -4.12 3.99
CA GLY A 49 -20.46 -5.03 5.13
C GLY A 49 -19.14 -5.80 5.19
N ARG A 50 -18.16 -5.50 4.34
CA ARG A 50 -16.79 -6.04 4.43
C ARG A 50 -15.75 -4.91 4.51
N PRO A 51 -14.67 -5.13 5.29
CA PRO A 51 -13.46 -4.30 5.25
C PRO A 51 -12.95 -4.07 3.81
N PRO A 52 -12.71 -2.82 3.39
CA PRO A 52 -12.03 -2.53 2.14
C PRO A 52 -10.63 -3.13 2.11
N MET A 53 -10.16 -3.48 0.91
CA MET A 53 -8.86 -4.12 0.72
C MET A 53 -8.10 -3.42 -0.40
N LEU A 54 -6.85 -3.03 -0.13
CA LEU A 54 -5.88 -2.56 -1.11
C LEU A 54 -4.86 -3.69 -1.37
N GLU A 55 -4.63 -4.02 -2.63
CA GLU A 55 -3.62 -5.00 -3.06
C GLU A 55 -2.54 -4.30 -3.89
N PHE A 56 -1.29 -4.52 -3.49
CA PHE A 56 -0.09 -4.00 -4.13
C PHE A 56 0.79 -5.17 -4.58
N VAL A 57 1.31 -5.11 -5.80
CA VAL A 57 2.06 -6.22 -6.42
C VAL A 57 3.29 -5.66 -7.10
N TYR A 58 4.42 -6.36 -7.02
CA TYR A 58 5.60 -5.95 -7.79
C TYR A 58 5.31 -5.94 -9.29
N GLY A 59 5.69 -4.84 -9.94
CA GLY A 59 5.77 -4.80 -11.40
C GLY A 59 6.77 -5.86 -11.88
N PRO A 60 6.50 -6.60 -12.97
CA PRO A 60 7.43 -7.64 -13.47
C PRO A 60 8.86 -7.15 -13.71
N GLN A 61 9.03 -5.85 -13.98
CA GLN A 61 10.31 -5.17 -14.17
C GLN A 61 11.06 -4.84 -12.88
N TRP A 62 10.36 -4.81 -11.74
CA TRP A 62 10.90 -4.50 -10.41
C TRP A 62 10.97 -5.72 -9.50
N ALA A 63 10.31 -6.83 -9.89
CA ALA A 63 10.33 -8.08 -9.13
C ALA A 63 11.80 -8.55 -8.94
N PRO A 64 12.29 -8.64 -7.70
CA PRO A 64 13.64 -9.13 -7.45
C PRO A 64 13.79 -10.52 -8.05
N SER A 65 14.79 -10.73 -8.90
CA SER A 65 15.03 -12.03 -9.55
C SER A 65 15.29 -13.17 -8.56
N GLU A 66 15.63 -12.82 -7.33
CA GLU A 66 15.88 -13.72 -6.21
C GLU A 66 14.59 -14.32 -5.63
N LEU A 67 13.44 -13.68 -5.88
CA LEU A 67 12.15 -14.16 -5.42
C LEU A 67 11.59 -15.19 -6.41
N LEU A 68 11.41 -16.42 -5.95
CA LEU A 68 10.81 -17.50 -6.73
C LEU A 68 9.36 -17.20 -7.16
N LYS A 69 8.69 -16.28 -6.46
CA LYS A 69 7.32 -15.82 -6.72
C LYS A 69 7.19 -14.33 -6.46
N THR A 70 6.39 -13.65 -7.27
CA THR A 70 6.07 -12.23 -7.09
C THR A 70 5.35 -12.02 -5.76
N PRO A 71 5.86 -11.15 -4.87
CA PRO A 71 5.19 -10.87 -3.61
C PRO A 71 4.04 -9.88 -3.82
N VAL A 72 3.00 -10.07 -3.01
CA VAL A 72 1.77 -9.27 -2.99
C VAL A 72 1.59 -8.76 -1.55
N VAL A 73 1.62 -7.44 -1.39
CA VAL A 73 1.30 -6.78 -0.12
C VAL A 73 -0.19 -6.46 -0.13
N VAL A 74 -0.89 -6.92 0.89
CA VAL A 74 -2.33 -6.73 1.03
C VAL A 74 -2.62 -5.99 2.33
N PHE A 75 -3.29 -4.86 2.21
CA PHE A 75 -3.84 -4.12 3.34
C PHE A 75 -5.35 -4.31 3.39
N ARG A 76 -5.85 -4.63 4.57
CA ARG A 76 -7.27 -4.71 4.88
C ARG A 76 -7.60 -3.72 5.97
N PHE A 77 -8.58 -2.85 5.71
CA PHE A 77 -8.91 -1.75 6.60
C PHE A 77 -10.30 -1.91 7.22
N GLU A 78 -10.43 -1.64 8.52
CA GLU A 78 -11.72 -1.61 9.21
C GLU A 78 -12.19 -0.17 9.49
N ASP A 79 -13.51 0.01 9.54
CA ASP A 79 -14.20 1.29 9.76
C ASP A 79 -13.74 2.43 8.83
N VAL A 80 -13.56 2.10 7.55
CA VAL A 80 -13.06 3.06 6.56
C VAL A 80 -14.04 4.20 6.33
N ARG A 81 -13.52 5.44 6.40
CA ARG A 81 -14.24 6.64 5.95
C ARG A 81 -13.43 7.34 4.88
N LEU A 82 -13.94 7.33 3.67
CA LEU A 82 -13.32 8.01 2.54
C LEU A 82 -13.35 9.53 2.75
N VAL A 83 -12.19 10.17 2.60
CA VAL A 83 -12.03 11.63 2.63
C VAL A 83 -11.99 12.15 1.20
N GLU A 84 -11.16 11.53 0.36
CA GLU A 84 -10.94 11.96 -1.00
C GLU A 84 -10.68 10.76 -1.92
N TRP A 85 -11.27 10.83 -3.12
CA TRP A 85 -10.98 9.96 -4.23
C TRP A 85 -10.90 10.83 -5.47
N CYS A 86 -9.71 10.91 -6.05
CA CYS A 86 -9.48 11.61 -7.30
C CYS A 86 -8.72 10.68 -8.25
N GLU A 87 -9.29 10.43 -9.42
CA GLU A 87 -8.55 9.81 -10.52
C GLU A 87 -8.07 10.93 -11.45
N ASP A 88 -6.75 11.05 -11.61
CA ASP A 88 -6.20 11.94 -12.63
C ASP A 88 -6.36 11.27 -14.00
N GLN A 89 -7.46 11.62 -14.67
CA GLN A 89 -7.77 11.17 -16.02
C GLN A 89 -7.13 12.04 -17.11
N GLU A 90 -6.63 13.23 -16.74
CA GLU A 90 -6.11 14.22 -17.68
C GLU A 90 -4.57 14.25 -17.72
N GLY A 91 -3.90 13.62 -16.74
CA GLY A 91 -2.44 13.50 -16.67
C GLY A 91 -1.76 14.79 -16.18
N HIS A 92 -2.44 15.53 -15.32
CA HIS A 92 -1.99 16.83 -14.87
C HIS A 92 -0.99 16.66 -13.70
N ASP A 93 0.27 16.91 -14.03
CA ASP A 93 1.50 16.99 -13.21
C ASP A 93 2.30 15.70 -13.00
N CYS A 94 1.71 14.58 -12.56
CA CYS A 94 2.49 13.35 -12.30
C CYS A 94 2.88 12.61 -13.59
N VAL A 95 1.95 12.54 -14.55
CA VAL A 95 2.15 11.87 -15.85
C VAL A 95 3.15 12.63 -16.74
N THR A 96 3.20 13.96 -16.64
CA THR A 96 4.14 14.78 -17.42
C THR A 96 5.56 14.72 -16.86
N ALA A 97 5.73 14.59 -15.53
CA ALA A 97 7.03 14.44 -14.89
C ALA A 97 7.65 13.04 -15.10
N HIS A 98 6.81 12.00 -15.19
CA HIS A 98 7.25 10.61 -15.34
C HIS A 98 6.41 9.87 -16.40
N PRO A 99 6.65 10.12 -17.70
CA PRO A 99 5.85 9.56 -18.78
C PRO A 99 5.94 8.03 -18.91
N ASP A 100 7.00 7.43 -18.36
CA ASP A 100 7.23 5.99 -18.39
C ASP A 100 6.67 5.25 -17.16
N ALA A 101 6.15 5.98 -16.15
CA ALA A 101 5.61 5.37 -14.95
C ALA A 101 4.27 4.68 -15.24
N LEU A 102 4.09 3.48 -14.67
CA LEU A 102 2.82 2.77 -14.81
C LEU A 102 1.71 3.49 -14.03
N PRO A 103 0.46 3.55 -14.52
CA PRO A 103 -0.63 4.24 -13.84
C PRO A 103 -0.86 3.83 -12.37
N GLY A 104 -0.59 2.56 -12.05
CA GLY A 104 -0.73 1.99 -10.71
C GLY A 104 0.52 2.11 -9.84
N GLN A 105 1.65 2.56 -10.38
CA GLN A 105 2.90 2.63 -9.61
C GLN A 105 2.71 3.56 -8.40
N VAL A 106 3.08 3.07 -7.23
CA VAL A 106 2.95 3.80 -5.97
C VAL A 106 4.04 4.86 -5.90
N ASP A 107 3.63 6.13 -5.81
CA ASP A 107 4.51 7.25 -5.52
C ASP A 107 4.62 7.45 -4.00
N LEU A 108 3.47 7.43 -3.31
CA LEU A 108 3.40 7.62 -1.87
C LEU A 108 2.30 6.75 -1.26
N PHE A 109 2.59 6.12 -0.11
CA PHE A 109 1.56 5.59 0.76
C PHE A 109 1.89 5.95 2.21
N ASP A 110 1.20 6.96 2.73
CA ASP A 110 1.52 7.59 4.01
C ASP A 110 0.42 7.38 5.04
N TRP A 111 0.83 7.45 6.31
CA TRP A 111 -0.03 7.43 7.48
C TRP A 111 0.41 8.51 8.47
N ASP A 112 -0.54 9.33 8.91
CA ASP A 112 -0.29 10.51 9.74
C ASP A 112 0.12 10.19 11.19
N GLY A 113 0.22 8.91 11.55
CA GLY A 113 0.47 8.47 12.93
C GLY A 113 -0.79 8.39 13.80
N ALA A 114 -1.94 8.78 13.28
CA ALA A 114 -3.25 8.69 13.94
C ALA A 114 -4.15 7.73 13.15
N ASP A 115 -5.09 8.24 12.35
CA ASP A 115 -6.05 7.42 11.63
C ASP A 115 -6.19 7.74 10.15
N LEU A 116 -5.40 8.68 9.60
CA LEU A 116 -5.48 9.12 8.22
C LEU A 116 -4.43 8.42 7.36
N PHE A 117 -4.88 7.91 6.21
CA PHE A 117 -4.05 7.27 5.20
C PHE A 117 -4.17 8.04 3.89
N SER A 118 -3.05 8.19 3.18
CA SER A 118 -3.01 8.80 1.86
C SER A 118 -2.21 7.93 0.89
N LEU A 119 -2.89 7.43 -0.15
CA LEU A 119 -2.32 6.72 -1.27
C LEU A 119 -2.25 7.63 -2.49
N TYR A 120 -1.06 7.77 -3.03
CA TYR A 120 -0.77 8.40 -4.29
C TYR A 120 -0.15 7.37 -5.21
N THR A 121 -0.86 7.08 -6.30
CA THR A 121 -0.29 6.47 -7.50
C THR A 121 -0.21 7.53 -8.58
N PHE A 122 0.43 7.20 -9.70
CA PHE A 122 0.52 8.12 -10.84
C PHE A 122 -0.83 8.57 -11.43
N ARG A 123 -1.94 7.87 -11.14
CA ARG A 123 -3.29 8.25 -11.61
C ARG A 123 -4.37 8.25 -10.54
N LEU A 124 -4.05 7.90 -9.30
CA LEU A 124 -5.02 7.82 -8.22
C LEU A 124 -4.49 8.55 -7.01
N TYR A 125 -5.30 9.48 -6.51
CA TYR A 125 -5.16 10.01 -5.18
C TYR A 125 -6.34 9.55 -4.32
N LEU A 126 -6.02 8.86 -3.23
CA LEU A 126 -6.99 8.26 -2.33
C LEU A 126 -6.60 8.59 -0.88
N THR A 127 -7.48 9.31 -0.18
CA THR A 127 -7.30 9.61 1.25
C THR A 127 -8.49 9.11 2.05
N PHE A 128 -8.23 8.44 3.17
CA PHE A 128 -9.27 7.85 4.00
C PHE A 128 -8.83 7.70 5.46
N HIS A 129 -9.81 7.66 6.36
CA HIS A 129 -9.59 7.25 7.74
C HIS A 129 -9.81 5.76 7.92
N ALA A 130 -9.05 5.09 8.80
CA ALA A 130 -9.30 3.71 9.21
C ALA A 130 -8.95 3.47 10.69
N SER A 131 -9.75 2.67 11.38
CA SER A 131 -9.53 2.34 12.80
C SER A 131 -8.50 1.21 12.98
N ARG A 132 -8.41 0.32 11.97
CA ARG A 132 -7.49 -0.82 11.96
C ARG A 132 -6.98 -1.08 10.54
N ALA A 133 -5.73 -1.51 10.44
CA ALA A 133 -5.10 -2.00 9.23
C ALA A 133 -4.45 -3.37 9.49
N ASP A 134 -4.99 -4.42 8.90
CA ASP A 134 -4.32 -5.72 8.84
C ASP A 134 -3.47 -5.78 7.56
N VAL A 135 -2.18 -6.00 7.70
CA VAL A 135 -1.23 -6.07 6.59
C VAL A 135 -0.71 -7.50 6.47
N THR A 136 -0.63 -8.01 5.25
CA THR A 136 -0.04 -9.33 4.97
C THR A 136 0.83 -9.28 3.72
N VAL A 137 1.88 -10.07 3.70
CA VAL A 137 2.69 -10.34 2.50
C VAL A 137 2.48 -11.79 2.12
N ARG A 138 2.07 -12.04 0.87
CA ARG A 138 1.90 -13.40 0.33
C ARG A 138 2.56 -13.51 -1.04
N ALA A 139 2.83 -14.74 -1.46
CA ALA A 139 3.19 -15.00 -2.84
C ALA A 139 1.92 -15.06 -3.72
N GLU A 140 2.05 -14.68 -5.00
CA GLU A 140 1.02 -14.91 -6.02
C GLU A 140 0.80 -16.40 -6.33
#